data_AF-A0A967E409-F1
#
_entry.id   AF-A0A967E409-F1
#
_cell.length_a   1.000
_cell.length_b   1.000
_cell.length_c   1.000
_cell.angle_alpha   90.00
_cell.angle_beta   90.00
_cell.angle_gamma   90.00
#
_symmetry.space_group_name_H-M   'P 1'
#
loop_
_entity.id
_entity.type
_entity.pdbx_description
1 polymer ?
#
loop_
_entity_poly.entity_id
_entity_poly.type
_entity_poly.pdbx_seq_one_letter_code
_entity_poly.pdbx_strand_id
1 'polypeptide(L)'
;MRHVNFGIPSGQAIARVMGVRVLTPEQLSEMTPYNMEKNTPLWIYILKEAEILEQGLRLGPVGSRIVGEVFIGLLKADKESYLSGNRNWKPTLPSAKSGDFEIADLLKFAGVVHPLE
;
A
#
# COMPACT_ATOMS: atom_id res chain seq x y z
N MET A 1 7.32 -6.12 -19.16
CA MET A 1 7.86 -5.08 -20.08
C MET A 1 7.80 -3.66 -19.50
N ARG A 2 6.69 -3.18 -18.89
CA ARG A 2 6.60 -1.77 -18.38
C ARG A 2 7.70 -1.37 -17.38
N HIS A 3 7.98 -2.20 -16.38
CA HIS A 3 9.02 -1.94 -15.37
C HIS A 3 10.41 -1.67 -15.99
N VAL A 4 10.78 -2.47 -17.00
CA VAL A 4 12.05 -2.34 -17.73
C VAL A 4 12.05 -1.09 -18.59
N ASN A 5 10.94 -0.80 -19.29
CA ASN A 5 10.83 0.38 -20.16
C ASN A 5 11.03 1.70 -19.40
N PHE A 6 10.64 1.75 -18.12
CA PHE A 6 10.81 2.93 -17.27
C PHE A 6 12.11 2.92 -16.45
N GLY A 7 12.98 1.92 -16.65
CA GLY A 7 14.27 1.83 -15.94
C GLY A 7 14.12 1.77 -14.42
N ILE A 8 13.01 1.21 -13.92
CA ILE A 8 12.74 1.18 -12.48
C ILE A 8 13.74 0.22 -11.81
N PRO A 9 14.36 0.59 -10.68
CA PRO A 9 15.28 -0.28 -9.95
C PRO A 9 14.62 -1.58 -9.47
N SER A 10 15.43 -2.61 -9.23
CA SER A 10 14.95 -3.87 -8.63
C SER A 10 14.37 -3.67 -7.24
N GLY A 11 13.50 -4.57 -6.81
CA GLY A 11 12.92 -4.52 -5.47
C GLY A 11 13.98 -4.58 -4.37
N GLN A 12 15.04 -5.38 -4.55
CA GLN A 12 16.18 -5.42 -3.64
C GLN A 12 16.89 -4.06 -3.56
N ALA A 13 17.08 -3.36 -4.69
CA ALA A 13 17.72 -2.04 -4.70
C ALA A 13 16.88 -1.01 -3.94
N ILE A 14 15.56 -0.99 -4.17
CA ILE A 14 14.63 -0.12 -3.44
C ILE A 14 14.61 -0.45 -1.95
N ALA A 15 14.54 -1.74 -1.57
CA ALA A 15 14.56 -2.18 -0.19
C ALA A 15 15.81 -1.68 0.57
N ARG A 16 16.99 -1.76 -0.06
CA ARG A 16 18.24 -1.22 0.52
C ARG A 16 18.18 0.29 0.72
N VAL A 17 17.72 1.05 -0.28
CA VAL A 17 17.59 2.52 -0.16
C VAL A 17 16.58 2.90 0.92
N MET A 18 15.51 2.13 1.05
CA MET A 18 14.49 2.34 2.10
C MET A 18 14.96 1.92 3.49
N GLY A 19 16.08 1.21 3.62
CA GLY A 19 16.58 0.70 4.90
C GLY A 19 15.72 -0.41 5.49
N VAL A 20 14.99 -1.16 4.65
CA VAL A 20 14.15 -2.29 5.07
C VAL A 20 14.82 -3.62 4.76
N ARG A 21 14.30 -4.71 5.34
CA ARG A 21 14.82 -6.07 5.09
C ARG A 21 14.75 -6.39 3.59
N VAL A 22 15.90 -6.77 3.04
CA VAL A 22 15.99 -7.27 1.66
C VAL A 22 15.67 -8.77 1.66
N LEU A 23 14.79 -9.22 0.76
CA LEU A 23 14.54 -10.65 0.56
C LEU A 23 15.80 -11.33 0.01
N THR A 24 16.09 -12.53 0.53
CA THR A 24 17.28 -13.28 0.10
C THR A 24 17.06 -13.92 -1.28
N PRO A 25 18.13 -14.31 -2.00
CA PRO A 25 18.00 -15.05 -3.25
C PRO A 25 17.19 -16.34 -3.10
N GLU A 26 17.29 -17.03 -1.97
CA GLU A 26 16.54 -18.27 -1.69
C GLU A 26 15.04 -17.99 -1.58
N GLN A 27 14.68 -16.87 -0.95
CA GLN A 27 13.31 -16.37 -0.88
C GLN A 27 12.75 -15.94 -2.24
N LEU A 28 13.62 -15.78 -3.24
CA LEU A 28 13.29 -15.37 -4.61
C LEU A 28 13.67 -16.46 -5.62
N SER A 29 13.78 -17.71 -5.18
CA SER A 29 14.22 -18.84 -5.99
C SER A 29 13.37 -19.09 -7.24
N GLU A 30 12.09 -18.70 -7.23
CA GLU A 30 11.19 -18.72 -8.40
C GLU A 30 11.67 -17.82 -9.54
N MET A 31 12.54 -16.85 -9.27
CA MET A 31 13.12 -15.95 -10.25
C MET A 31 14.41 -16.49 -10.88
N THR A 32 14.98 -17.57 -10.32
CA THR A 32 16.22 -18.19 -10.81
C THR A 32 16.14 -18.64 -12.27
N PRO A 33 15.05 -19.26 -12.76
CA PRO A 33 14.94 -19.65 -14.19
C PRO A 33 15.04 -18.46 -15.15
N TYR A 34 14.80 -17.24 -14.66
CA TYR A 34 14.86 -15.99 -15.42
C TYR A 34 16.15 -15.20 -15.14
N ASN A 35 17.05 -15.70 -14.28
CA ASN A 35 18.26 -15.00 -13.82
C ASN A 35 17.94 -13.64 -13.17
N MET A 36 16.84 -13.60 -12.41
CA MET A 36 16.30 -12.38 -11.80
C MET A 36 16.27 -12.42 -10.27
N GLU A 37 16.75 -13.47 -9.62
CA GLU A 37 16.74 -13.65 -8.16
C GLU A 37 17.59 -12.60 -7.42
N LYS A 38 18.56 -11.99 -8.10
CA LYS A 38 19.40 -10.89 -7.56
C LYS A 38 18.91 -9.49 -7.96
N ASN A 39 18.10 -9.38 -9.02
CA ASN A 39 17.61 -8.13 -9.59
C ASN A 39 16.13 -8.27 -9.96
N THR A 40 15.32 -8.64 -8.99
CA THR A 40 13.92 -8.97 -9.23
C THR A 40 13.14 -7.70 -9.56
N PRO A 41 12.32 -7.70 -10.64
CA PRO A 41 11.46 -6.56 -10.96
C PRO A 41 10.64 -6.14 -9.74
N LEU A 42 10.60 -4.84 -9.45
CA LEU A 42 10.00 -4.28 -8.23
C LEU A 42 8.59 -4.82 -7.94
N TRP A 43 7.74 -4.93 -8.96
CA TRP A 43 6.37 -5.42 -8.79
C TRP A 43 6.33 -6.89 -8.32
N ILE A 44 7.20 -7.76 -8.86
CA ILE A 44 7.29 -9.16 -8.41
C ILE A 44 7.82 -9.21 -6.99
N TYR A 45 8.86 -8.42 -6.72
CA TYR A 45 9.45 -8.35 -5.38
C TYR A 45 8.41 -7.96 -4.34
N ILE A 46 7.56 -6.95 -4.62
CA ILE A 46 6.48 -6.52 -3.72
C ILE A 46 5.47 -7.64 -3.48
N LEU A 47 5.11 -8.41 -4.52
CA LEU A 47 4.21 -9.56 -4.36
C LEU A 47 4.84 -10.67 -3.52
N LYS A 48 6.12 -10.99 -3.75
CA LYS A 48 6.85 -11.96 -2.92
C LYS A 48 7.05 -11.48 -1.49
N GLU A 49 7.28 -10.19 -1.30
CA GLU A 49 7.35 -9.58 0.02
C GLU A 49 6.02 -9.74 0.78
N ALA A 50 4.89 -9.45 0.11
CA ALA A 50 3.56 -9.66 0.67
C ALA A 50 3.29 -11.13 1.03
N GLU A 51 3.59 -12.05 0.12
CA GLU A 51 3.42 -13.49 0.33
C GLU A 51 4.22 -13.99 1.54
N ILE A 52 5.50 -13.65 1.62
CA ILE A 52 6.44 -14.20 2.60
C ILE A 52 6.28 -13.55 3.98
N LEU A 53 6.08 -12.24 4.04
CA LEU A 53 6.07 -11.50 5.31
C LEU A 53 4.67 -11.31 5.87
N GLU A 54 3.65 -11.26 5.00
CA GLU A 54 2.27 -10.90 5.36
C GLU A 54 1.25 -11.97 4.95
N GLN A 55 1.72 -13.17 4.57
CA GLN A 55 0.87 -14.30 4.13
C GLN A 55 -0.03 -13.94 2.93
N GLY A 56 0.38 -12.93 2.14
CA GLY A 56 -0.40 -12.39 1.02
C GLY A 56 -1.62 -11.57 1.42
N LEU A 57 -1.86 -11.34 2.73
CA LEU A 57 -3.03 -10.60 3.22
C LEU A 57 -2.81 -9.08 3.16
N ARG A 58 -1.56 -8.61 3.17
CA ARG A 58 -1.17 -7.20 3.15
C ARG A 58 0.11 -7.01 2.35
N LEU A 59 0.39 -5.76 1.97
CA LEU A 59 1.67 -5.40 1.38
C LEU A 59 2.76 -5.45 2.46
N GLY A 60 3.94 -5.96 2.10
CA GLY A 60 5.12 -5.91 2.96
C GLY A 60 5.78 -4.51 2.98
N PRO A 61 6.96 -4.39 3.62
CA PRO A 61 7.59 -3.10 3.89
C PRO A 61 7.83 -2.19 2.68
N VAL A 62 8.36 -2.70 1.57
CA VAL A 62 8.58 -1.90 0.35
C VAL A 62 7.25 -1.49 -0.26
N GLY A 63 6.35 -2.45 -0.48
CA GLY A 63 5.07 -2.20 -1.14
C GLY A 63 4.19 -1.22 -0.37
N SER A 64 4.05 -1.45 0.94
CA SER A 64 3.23 -0.62 1.83
C SER A 64 3.78 0.80 1.93
N ARG A 65 5.11 0.97 2.00
CA ARG A 65 5.74 2.29 2.08
C ARG A 65 5.53 3.09 0.79
N ILE A 66 5.69 2.49 -0.38
CA ILE A 66 5.43 3.16 -1.66
C ILE A 66 3.99 3.68 -1.72
N VAL A 67 3.02 2.81 -1.42
CA VAL A 67 1.60 3.18 -1.48
C VAL A 67 1.25 4.22 -0.41
N GLY A 68 1.71 4.02 0.82
CA GLY A 68 1.47 4.93 1.94
C GLY A 68 2.06 6.32 1.71
N GLU A 69 3.30 6.41 1.23
CA GLU A 69 3.95 7.70 0.93
C GLU A 69 3.26 8.44 -0.22
N VAL A 70 2.70 7.73 -1.22
CA VAL A 70 1.86 8.37 -2.26
C VAL A 70 0.62 9.01 -1.63
N PHE A 71 -0.16 8.28 -0.83
CA PHE A 71 -1.36 8.85 -0.19
C PHE A 71 -1.03 10.02 0.74
N ILE A 72 0.01 9.87 1.58
CA ILE A 72 0.45 10.95 2.48
C ILE A 72 0.93 12.16 1.66
N GLY A 73 1.66 11.93 0.57
CA GLY A 73 2.14 12.97 -0.34
C GLY A 73 0.98 13.73 -0.97
N LEU A 74 -0.02 13.03 -1.50
CA LEU A 74 -1.23 13.63 -2.07
C LEU A 74 -1.97 14.49 -1.04
N LEU A 75 -2.20 13.95 0.16
CA LEU A 75 -2.88 14.69 1.23
C LEU A 75 -2.08 15.94 1.65
N LYS A 76 -0.75 15.89 1.68
CA LYS A 76 0.08 17.07 2.00
C LYS A 76 0.11 18.09 0.86
N ALA A 77 0.04 17.65 -0.39
CA ALA A 77 0.12 18.52 -1.57
C ALA A 77 -1.20 19.24 -1.87
N ASP A 78 -2.33 18.61 -1.53
CA ASP A 78 -3.65 19.21 -1.68
C ASP A 78 -3.94 20.20 -0.54
N LYS A 79 -4.23 21.45 -0.91
CA LYS A 79 -4.54 22.55 0.04
C LYS A 79 -5.91 22.39 0.68
N GLU A 80 -6.83 21.73 -0.01
CA GLU A 80 -8.20 21.47 0.47
C GLU A 80 -8.29 20.17 1.26
N SER A 81 -7.21 19.38 1.32
CA SER A 81 -7.18 18.19 2.14
C SER A 81 -7.39 18.55 3.61
N TYR A 82 -7.98 17.65 4.38
CA TYR A 82 -8.14 17.85 5.82
C TYR A 82 -6.79 17.97 6.55
N LEU A 83 -5.68 17.43 6.02
CA LEU A 83 -4.35 17.62 6.61
C LEU A 83 -3.81 19.05 6.44
N SER A 84 -4.25 19.75 5.40
CA SER A 84 -3.83 21.10 5.05
C SER A 84 -4.83 22.17 5.53
N GLY A 85 -6.11 22.04 5.15
CA GLY A 85 -7.15 23.06 5.38
C GLY A 85 -7.73 23.07 6.79
N ASN A 86 -7.98 21.90 7.40
CA ASN A 86 -8.46 21.79 8.79
C ASN A 86 -8.10 20.44 9.41
N ARG A 87 -6.97 20.39 10.12
CA ARG A 87 -6.46 19.16 10.76
C ARG A 87 -7.38 18.57 11.83
N ASN A 88 -8.25 19.40 12.39
CA ASN A 88 -9.21 18.99 13.41
C ASN A 88 -10.57 18.61 12.80
N TRP A 89 -10.71 18.63 11.47
CA TRP A 89 -11.93 18.22 10.81
C TRP A 89 -12.27 16.78 11.18
N LYS A 90 -13.56 16.56 11.45
CA LYS A 90 -14.16 15.24 11.69
C LYS A 90 -15.44 15.16 10.86
N PRO A 91 -15.81 13.98 10.34
CA PRO A 91 -17.10 13.78 9.71
C PRO A 91 -18.23 14.19 10.66
N THR A 92 -19.20 14.95 10.15
CA THR A 92 -20.41 15.36 10.90
C THR A 92 -21.61 14.46 10.58
N LEU A 93 -21.40 13.45 9.74
CA LEU A 93 -22.43 12.49 9.36
C LEU A 93 -22.80 11.58 10.53
N PRO A 94 -24.02 11.02 10.55
CA PRO A 94 -24.41 10.03 11.56
C PRO A 94 -23.44 8.85 11.55
N SER A 95 -23.03 8.43 12.74
CA SER A 95 -22.23 7.23 12.95
C SER A 95 -22.83 6.34 14.03
N ALA A 96 -22.56 5.04 13.96
CA ALA A 96 -23.00 4.09 14.98
C ALA A 96 -22.36 4.38 16.36
N LYS A 97 -21.14 4.92 16.36
CA LYS A 97 -20.39 5.28 17.56
C LYS A 97 -20.01 6.75 17.51
N SER A 98 -20.47 7.54 18.49
CA SER A 98 -20.21 8.98 18.53
C SER A 98 -18.71 9.30 18.47
N GLY A 99 -18.34 10.20 17.55
CA GLY A 99 -16.95 10.63 17.34
C GLY A 99 -16.09 9.67 16.51
N ASP A 100 -16.65 8.53 16.09
CA ASP A 100 -15.99 7.50 15.29
C ASP A 100 -16.82 7.26 14.02
N PHE A 101 -16.25 7.54 12.85
CA PHE A 101 -16.97 7.44 11.59
C PHE A 101 -16.24 6.48 10.66
N GLU A 102 -16.91 5.38 10.32
CA GLU A 102 -16.35 4.30 9.51
C GLU A 102 -17.01 4.23 8.12
N ILE A 103 -16.40 3.47 7.20
CA ILE A 103 -16.99 3.23 5.87
C ILE A 103 -18.37 2.58 5.98
N ALA A 104 -18.61 1.72 6.97
CA ALA A 104 -19.93 1.15 7.21
C ALA A 104 -20.99 2.22 7.53
N ASP A 105 -20.64 3.28 8.25
CA ASP A 105 -21.54 4.40 8.54
C ASP A 105 -21.85 5.18 7.25
N LEU A 106 -20.84 5.41 6.41
CA LEU A 106 -21.04 6.04 5.10
C LEU A 106 -22.01 5.24 4.23
N LEU A 107 -21.85 3.91 4.17
CA LEU A 107 -22.72 3.04 3.38
C LEU A 107 -24.16 3.02 3.93
N LYS A 108 -24.32 3.01 5.25
CA LYS A 108 -25.64 3.11 5.90
C LYS A 108 -26.30 4.46 5.61
N PHE A 109 -25.55 5.56 5.76
CA PHE A 109 -26.02 6.90 5.45
C PHE A 109 -26.43 7.03 3.98
N ALA A 110 -25.69 6.43 3.06
CA ALA A 110 -26.00 6.41 1.63
C ALA A 110 -27.19 5.49 1.26
N GLY A 111 -27.73 4.72 2.22
CA GLY A 111 -28.87 3.83 1.99
C GLY A 111 -28.55 2.58 1.15
N VAL A 112 -27.28 2.20 1.03
CA VAL A 112 -26.83 1.06 0.21
C VAL A 112 -26.57 -0.23 1.01
N VAL A 113 -26.77 -0.19 2.32
CA VAL A 113 -26.70 -1.38 3.18
C VAL A 113 -28.09 -1.99 3.29
N HIS A 114 -28.31 -3.09 2.57
CA HIS A 114 -29.53 -3.88 2.69
C HIS A 114 -29.46 -4.76 3.96
N PRO A 115 -30.60 -5.00 4.64
CA PRO A 115 -30.67 -6.03 5.68
C PRO A 115 -30.28 -7.38 5.07
N LEU A 116 -29.52 -8.19 5.82
CA LEU A 116 -29.36 -9.59 5.48
C LEU A 116 -30.68 -10.27 5.85
N GLU A 117 -31.51 -10.56 4.84
CA GLU A 117 -32.64 -11.49 4.97
C GLU A 117 -32.14 -12.93 5.06
#